data_AF-A0A7S0P5P6-F1
#
_entry.id   AF-A0A7S0P5P6-F1
#
_cell.length_a   1.000
_cell.length_b   1.000
_cell.length_c   1.000
_cell.angle_alpha   90.00
_cell.angle_beta   90.00
_cell.angle_gamma   90.00
#
_symmetry.space_group_name_H-M   'P 1'
#
loop_
_entity.id
_entity.type
_entity.pdbx_description
1 polymer ?
#
loop_
_entity_poly.entity_id
_entity_poly.type
_entity_poly.pdbx_seq_one_letter_code
_entity_poly.pdbx_strand_id
1 'polypeptide(L)'
;SKFEHENSVLSAVEEVLTAEGIEPSPVAYMGALMLSLDSHTQPETVIAATLTLLGRTLPALPRALLLGKSGRMGTSIVDAVSAHADLPAVARSALPCMQQLILAHPKGATSGSSVAKLFKWCVGLTLHASPKVRQRAQSVCVELLKESAHAEHVLAPVMVRFLEAKLSAASLKDTQPALYLLHLLKQASPLLPTALCAAATNAVLQLPSLGHPLLTRSTLELLTAISSSRDSPLPSATLGSLIDSLLKYAPVPAEGSAHPPATASIEAGALRACAAAATTLVEKDVGACHMRLPQICSALLRGLWRQQISSSGGSGELDLLSQDELPQLLLACACYPMAPPIAGDI
;
A
#
# COMPACT_ATOMS: atom_id res chain seq x y z
N SER A 1 3.36 -35.49 0.06
CA SER A 1 2.40 -35.06 -0.98
C SER A 1 1.95 -33.61 -0.72
N LYS A 2 1.71 -32.75 -1.73
CA LYS A 2 1.39 -31.30 -1.53
C LYS A 2 0.15 -31.05 -0.65
N PHE A 3 -0.74 -32.05 -0.50
CA PHE A 3 -2.00 -31.96 0.22
C PHE A 3 -2.12 -32.98 1.36
N GLU A 4 -1.01 -33.55 1.82
CA GLU A 4 -1.04 -34.68 2.76
C GLU A 4 -1.73 -34.34 4.08
N HIS A 5 -1.37 -33.21 4.70
CA HIS A 5 -2.02 -32.75 5.92
C HIS A 5 -3.47 -32.30 5.71
N GLU A 6 -3.78 -31.66 4.57
CA GLU A 6 -5.16 -31.28 4.23
C GLU A 6 -6.06 -32.50 4.07
N ASN A 7 -5.59 -33.53 3.38
CA ASN A 7 -6.33 -34.78 3.20
C ASN A 7 -6.51 -35.54 4.51
N SER A 8 -5.48 -35.54 5.37
CA SER A 8 -5.56 -36.16 6.70
C SER A 8 -6.59 -35.45 7.59
N VAL A 9 -6.58 -34.12 7.62
CA VAL A 9 -7.57 -33.35 8.38
C VAL A 9 -8.98 -33.55 7.82
N LEU A 10 -9.14 -33.56 6.48
CA LEU A 10 -10.43 -33.79 5.86
C LEU A 10 -10.99 -35.17 6.20
N SER A 11 -10.16 -36.22 6.10
CA SER A 11 -10.55 -37.59 6.46
C SER A 11 -10.97 -37.69 7.94
N ALA A 12 -10.24 -37.04 8.84
CA ALA A 12 -10.58 -37.01 10.26
C ALA A 12 -11.91 -36.28 10.51
N VAL A 13 -12.16 -35.18 9.80
CA VAL A 13 -13.44 -34.46 9.87
C VAL A 13 -14.58 -35.33 9.33
N GLU A 14 -14.41 -36.01 8.20
CA GLU A 14 -15.41 -36.92 7.64
C GLU A 14 -15.73 -38.10 8.57
N GLU A 15 -14.72 -38.66 9.24
CA GLU A 15 -14.90 -39.71 10.25
C GLU A 15 -15.73 -39.20 11.43
N VAL A 16 -15.42 -38.02 11.95
CA VAL A 16 -16.19 -37.39 13.05
C VAL A 16 -17.64 -37.13 12.63
N LEU A 17 -17.86 -36.58 11.43
CA LEU A 17 -19.22 -36.33 10.93
C LEU A 17 -20.02 -37.64 10.77
N THR A 18 -19.37 -38.69 10.27
CA THR A 18 -19.98 -40.01 10.11
C THR A 18 -20.32 -40.65 11.47
N ALA A 19 -19.40 -40.57 12.44
CA ALA A 19 -19.58 -41.10 13.78
C ALA A 19 -20.73 -40.40 14.54
N GLU A 20 -20.89 -39.10 14.36
CA GLU A 20 -21.97 -38.29 14.95
C GLU A 20 -23.28 -38.36 14.15
N GLY A 21 -23.33 -39.09 13.03
CA GLY A 21 -24.51 -39.20 12.18
C GLY A 21 -24.93 -37.89 11.51
N ILE A 22 -24.00 -36.95 11.32
CA ILE A 22 -24.25 -35.64 10.72
C ILE A 22 -24.04 -35.72 9.21
N GLU A 23 -25.03 -35.30 8.43
CA GLU A 23 -24.93 -35.25 6.98
C GLU A 23 -23.83 -34.25 6.53
N PRO A 24 -22.93 -34.64 5.61
CA PRO A 24 -21.84 -33.78 5.16
C PRO A 24 -22.39 -32.56 4.42
N SER A 25 -22.24 -31.40 5.03
CA SER A 25 -22.63 -30.10 4.48
C SER A 25 -21.55 -29.05 4.76
N PRO A 26 -21.47 -27.94 4.00
CA PRO A 26 -20.50 -26.88 4.28
C PRO A 26 -20.57 -26.37 5.72
N VAL A 27 -21.77 -26.33 6.31
CA VAL A 27 -21.99 -25.92 7.69
C VAL A 27 -21.43 -26.95 8.68
N ALA A 28 -21.61 -28.24 8.40
CA ALA A 28 -21.04 -29.32 9.21
C ALA A 28 -19.51 -29.29 9.18
N TYR A 29 -18.91 -29.15 7.99
CA TYR A 29 -17.46 -28.98 7.83
C TYR A 29 -16.94 -27.76 8.58
N MET A 30 -17.61 -26.60 8.47
CA MET A 30 -17.24 -25.40 9.23
C MET A 30 -17.26 -25.67 10.74
N GLY A 31 -18.31 -26.32 11.26
CA GLY A 31 -18.43 -26.64 12.69
C GLY A 31 -17.27 -27.52 13.18
N ALA A 32 -17.00 -28.61 12.48
CA ALA A 32 -15.92 -29.54 12.83
C ALA A 32 -14.53 -28.90 12.73
N LEU A 33 -14.26 -28.12 11.67
CA LEU A 33 -12.98 -27.40 11.51
C LEU A 33 -12.78 -26.33 12.59
N MET A 34 -13.84 -25.61 12.99
CA MET A 34 -13.76 -24.63 14.08
C MET A 34 -13.50 -25.30 15.43
N LEU A 35 -14.12 -26.45 15.71
CA LEU A 35 -13.85 -27.23 16.92
C LEU A 35 -12.40 -27.75 16.95
N SER A 36 -11.90 -28.24 15.81
CA SER A 36 -10.51 -28.65 15.66
C SER A 36 -9.55 -27.48 15.92
N LEU A 37 -9.86 -26.28 15.39
CA LEU A 37 -9.08 -25.06 15.60
C LEU A 37 -9.08 -24.64 17.08
N ASP A 38 -10.24 -24.66 17.74
CA ASP A 38 -10.41 -24.28 19.16
C ASP A 38 -9.70 -25.26 20.12
N SER A 39 -9.31 -26.45 19.68
CA SER A 39 -8.66 -27.45 20.54
C SER A 39 -7.22 -27.05 20.94
N HIS A 40 -6.54 -26.18 20.19
CA HIS A 40 -5.17 -25.67 20.42
C HIS A 40 -4.07 -26.73 20.72
N THR A 41 -4.38 -28.02 20.68
CA THR A 41 -3.47 -29.14 20.99
C THR A 41 -2.92 -29.83 19.74
N GLN A 42 -3.37 -29.38 18.56
CA GLN A 42 -3.02 -29.99 17.30
C GLN A 42 -1.60 -29.62 16.87
N PRO A 43 -0.91 -30.50 16.13
CA PRO A 43 0.36 -30.15 15.54
C PRO A 43 0.19 -28.99 14.55
N GLU A 44 1.24 -28.20 14.42
CA GLU A 44 1.26 -26.96 13.65
C GLU A 44 0.81 -27.12 12.18
N THR A 45 1.21 -28.23 11.56
CA THR A 45 0.86 -28.57 10.18
C THR A 45 -0.63 -28.87 10.02
N VAL A 46 -1.26 -29.44 11.06
CA VAL A 46 -2.70 -29.68 11.11
C VAL A 46 -3.45 -28.36 11.25
N ILE A 47 -2.99 -27.42 12.08
CA ILE A 47 -3.63 -26.11 12.24
C ILE A 47 -3.63 -25.32 10.92
N ALA A 48 -2.48 -25.27 10.24
CA ALA A 48 -2.39 -24.62 8.93
C ALA A 48 -3.29 -25.29 7.88
N ALA A 49 -3.40 -26.62 7.89
CA ALA A 49 -4.31 -27.38 7.03
C ALA A 49 -5.78 -27.08 7.35
N THR A 50 -6.16 -27.08 8.64
CA THR A 50 -7.51 -26.74 9.13
C THR A 50 -7.92 -25.34 8.67
N LEU A 51 -7.05 -24.33 8.83
CA LEU A 51 -7.30 -22.97 8.34
C LEU A 51 -7.43 -22.91 6.81
N THR A 52 -6.64 -23.71 6.10
CA THR A 52 -6.70 -23.76 4.63
C THR A 52 -8.02 -24.37 4.15
N LEU A 53 -8.46 -25.46 4.77
CA LEU A 53 -9.76 -26.08 4.51
C LEU A 53 -10.90 -25.14 4.88
N LEU A 54 -10.82 -24.50 6.05
CA LEU A 54 -11.82 -23.52 6.50
C LEU A 54 -11.97 -22.41 5.46
N GLY A 55 -10.86 -21.84 4.98
CA GLY A 55 -10.85 -20.82 3.94
C GLY A 55 -11.50 -21.26 2.61
N ARG A 56 -11.52 -22.57 2.30
CA ARG A 56 -12.23 -23.14 1.14
C ARG A 56 -13.71 -23.39 1.44
N THR A 57 -14.08 -23.66 2.70
CA THR A 57 -15.46 -23.89 3.12
C THR A 57 -16.25 -22.59 3.27
N LEU A 58 -15.63 -21.50 3.75
CA LEU A 58 -16.34 -20.24 4.02
C LEU A 58 -17.13 -19.66 2.83
N PRO A 59 -16.62 -19.65 1.59
CA PRO A 59 -17.38 -19.14 0.44
C PRO A 59 -18.68 -19.89 0.15
N ALA A 60 -18.80 -21.15 0.58
CA ALA A 60 -19.98 -21.99 0.37
C ALA A 60 -21.06 -21.81 1.46
N LEU A 61 -20.79 -21.01 2.51
CA LEU A 61 -21.70 -20.83 3.63
C LEU A 61 -22.76 -19.76 3.35
N PRO A 62 -23.97 -19.90 3.90
CA PRO A 62 -24.98 -18.84 3.86
C PRO A 62 -24.45 -17.56 4.52
N ARG A 63 -24.60 -16.42 3.84
CA ARG A 63 -24.12 -15.12 4.32
C ARG A 63 -24.65 -14.75 5.72
N ALA A 64 -25.91 -15.08 6.02
CA ALA A 64 -26.52 -14.83 7.33
C ALA A 64 -25.76 -15.56 8.46
N LEU A 65 -25.28 -16.78 8.20
CA LEU A 65 -24.49 -17.56 9.14
C LEU A 65 -23.11 -16.93 9.36
N LEU A 66 -22.43 -16.56 8.28
CA LEU A 66 -21.14 -15.87 8.34
C LEU A 66 -21.23 -14.58 9.16
N LEU A 67 -22.27 -13.77 8.94
CA LEU A 67 -22.48 -12.54 9.71
C LEU A 67 -22.70 -12.83 11.20
N GLY A 68 -23.59 -13.76 11.52
CA GLY A 68 -23.94 -14.12 12.90
C GLY A 68 -22.79 -14.77 13.69
N LYS A 69 -21.83 -15.41 13.01
CA LYS A 69 -20.68 -16.08 13.65
C LYS A 69 -19.34 -15.40 13.42
N SER A 70 -19.27 -14.36 12.59
CA SER A 70 -18.03 -13.67 12.18
C SER A 70 -17.15 -13.24 13.35
N GLY A 71 -17.75 -12.71 14.43
CA GLY A 71 -17.03 -12.28 15.62
C GLY A 71 -16.27 -13.43 16.28
N ARG A 72 -16.98 -14.54 16.58
CA ARG A 72 -16.38 -15.73 17.20
C ARG A 72 -15.36 -16.41 16.29
N MET A 73 -15.67 -16.52 15.00
CA MET A 73 -14.74 -17.12 14.04
C MET A 73 -13.47 -16.28 13.91
N GLY A 74 -13.62 -14.96 13.83
CA GLY A 74 -12.51 -14.02 13.81
C GLY A 74 -11.63 -14.16 15.05
N THR A 75 -12.20 -14.23 16.26
CA THR A 75 -11.41 -14.40 17.49
C THR A 75 -10.66 -15.72 17.50
N SER A 76 -11.32 -16.85 17.22
CA SER A 76 -10.64 -18.16 17.19
C SER A 76 -9.49 -18.20 16.18
N ILE A 77 -9.65 -17.57 15.00
CA ILE A 77 -8.57 -17.51 14.01
C ILE A 77 -7.42 -16.63 14.51
N VAL A 78 -7.71 -15.46 15.11
CA VAL A 78 -6.67 -14.59 15.68
C VAL A 78 -5.92 -15.31 16.80
N ASP A 79 -6.64 -16.00 17.68
CA ASP A 79 -6.08 -16.74 18.81
C ASP A 79 -5.18 -17.89 18.32
N ALA A 80 -5.64 -18.66 17.33
CA ALA A 80 -4.84 -19.71 16.71
C ALA A 80 -3.56 -19.15 16.05
N VAL A 81 -3.64 -18.03 15.33
CA VAL A 81 -2.43 -17.42 14.75
C VAL A 81 -1.50 -16.88 15.84
N SER A 82 -2.05 -16.33 16.92
CA SER A 82 -1.25 -15.77 18.03
C SER A 82 -0.54 -16.85 18.83
N ALA A 83 -1.19 -18.00 19.05
CA ALA A 83 -0.59 -19.18 19.67
C ALA A 83 0.57 -19.77 18.85
N HIS A 84 0.58 -19.51 17.54
CA HIS A 84 1.56 -20.02 16.58
C HIS A 84 2.25 -18.90 15.79
N ALA A 85 2.54 -17.77 16.46
CA ALA A 85 3.05 -16.56 15.82
C ALA A 85 4.38 -16.77 15.08
N ASP A 86 5.20 -17.73 15.53
CA ASP A 86 6.49 -18.06 14.92
C ASP A 86 6.36 -18.82 13.60
N LEU A 87 5.15 -19.22 13.21
CA LEU A 87 4.88 -20.10 12.08
C LEU A 87 4.19 -19.37 10.94
N PRO A 88 4.94 -19.02 9.87
CA PRO A 88 4.38 -18.29 8.75
C PRO A 88 3.26 -19.03 8.01
N ALA A 89 3.25 -20.37 8.06
CA ALA A 89 2.24 -21.18 7.41
C ALA A 89 0.85 -20.93 8.01
N VAL A 90 0.74 -20.85 9.35
CA VAL A 90 -0.51 -20.63 10.07
C VAL A 90 -1.08 -19.25 9.74
N ALA A 91 -0.26 -18.20 9.92
CA ALA A 91 -0.66 -16.82 9.60
C ALA A 91 -1.07 -16.65 8.13
N ARG A 92 -0.34 -17.28 7.20
CA ARG A 92 -0.67 -17.24 5.77
C ARG A 92 -2.00 -17.94 5.46
N SER A 93 -2.26 -19.10 6.06
CA SER A 93 -3.49 -19.87 5.85
C SER A 93 -4.73 -19.24 6.49
N ALA A 94 -4.56 -18.39 7.51
CA ALA A 94 -5.64 -17.62 8.12
C ALA A 94 -6.18 -16.47 7.25
N LEU A 95 -5.34 -15.87 6.41
CA LEU A 95 -5.70 -14.68 5.61
C LEU A 95 -6.93 -14.88 4.69
N PRO A 96 -7.05 -15.99 3.93
CA PRO A 96 -8.28 -16.27 3.17
C PRO A 96 -9.52 -16.37 4.05
N CYS A 97 -9.40 -16.91 5.27
CA CYS A 97 -10.54 -16.99 6.18
C CYS A 97 -11.04 -15.60 6.56
N MET A 98 -10.12 -14.72 6.97
CA MET A 98 -10.44 -13.33 7.30
C MET A 98 -11.02 -12.56 6.11
N GLN A 99 -10.47 -12.78 4.91
CA GLN A 99 -10.97 -12.19 3.68
C GLN A 99 -12.46 -12.53 3.50
N GLN A 100 -12.85 -13.80 3.61
CA GLN A 100 -14.24 -14.22 3.46
C GLN A 100 -15.15 -13.67 4.56
N LEU A 101 -14.69 -13.62 5.81
CA LEU A 101 -15.45 -13.02 6.91
C LEU A 101 -15.72 -11.52 6.66
N ILE A 102 -14.73 -10.79 6.15
CA ILE A 102 -14.87 -9.37 5.81
C ILE A 102 -15.83 -9.19 4.64
N LEU A 103 -15.68 -9.98 3.56
CA LEU A 103 -16.52 -9.92 2.36
C LEU A 103 -18.00 -10.28 2.64
N ALA A 104 -18.27 -11.08 3.66
CA ALA A 104 -19.64 -11.39 4.07
C ALA A 104 -20.42 -10.17 4.57
N HIS A 105 -19.75 -9.11 5.05
CA HIS A 105 -20.43 -7.94 5.60
C HIS A 105 -21.05 -7.05 4.51
N PRO A 106 -22.15 -6.34 4.81
CA PRO A 106 -22.80 -5.49 3.82
C PRO A 106 -21.89 -4.34 3.41
N LYS A 107 -21.97 -3.99 2.13
CA LYS A 107 -21.39 -2.78 1.54
C LYS A 107 -21.94 -1.58 2.33
N GLY A 108 -21.06 -0.83 3.02
CA GLY A 108 -21.44 0.29 3.92
C GLY A 108 -21.48 -0.03 5.42
N ALA A 109 -20.98 -1.18 5.88
CA ALA A 109 -20.85 -1.43 7.32
C ALA A 109 -19.91 -0.39 7.98
N THR A 110 -20.34 0.27 9.06
CA THR A 110 -19.63 1.44 9.62
C THR A 110 -18.22 1.13 10.17
N SER A 111 -17.35 2.15 10.25
CA SER A 111 -15.93 2.07 10.65
C SER A 111 -15.68 1.61 12.10
N GLY A 112 -16.70 1.55 12.95
CA GLY A 112 -16.65 0.98 14.31
C GLY A 112 -17.01 -0.50 14.39
N SER A 113 -17.32 -1.14 13.26
CA SER A 113 -17.80 -2.53 13.21
C SER A 113 -16.70 -3.57 13.45
N SER A 114 -17.11 -4.81 13.76
CA SER A 114 -16.26 -6.00 13.76
C SER A 114 -15.35 -6.09 12.52
N VAL A 115 -15.85 -5.65 11.37
CA VAL A 115 -15.13 -5.63 10.08
C VAL A 115 -13.83 -4.83 10.15
N ALA A 116 -13.87 -3.63 10.73
CA ALA A 116 -12.70 -2.78 10.84
C ALA A 116 -11.60 -3.41 11.71
N LYS A 117 -11.99 -4.16 12.75
CA LYS A 117 -11.04 -4.91 13.60
C LYS A 117 -10.39 -6.06 12.84
N LEU A 118 -11.19 -6.85 12.12
CA LEU A 118 -10.67 -7.95 11.28
C LEU A 118 -9.74 -7.42 10.19
N PHE A 119 -10.11 -6.33 9.53
CA PHE A 119 -9.28 -5.70 8.51
C PHE A 119 -7.99 -5.12 9.09
N LYS A 120 -8.05 -4.46 10.25
CA LYS A 120 -6.85 -3.96 10.95
C LYS A 120 -5.88 -5.10 11.28
N TRP A 121 -6.39 -6.28 11.65
CA TRP A 121 -5.56 -7.47 11.85
C TRP A 121 -4.85 -7.91 10.55
N CYS A 122 -5.57 -7.99 9.43
CA CYS A 122 -4.97 -8.28 8.11
C CYS A 122 -3.90 -7.26 7.73
N VAL A 123 -4.17 -5.97 7.93
CA VAL A 123 -3.21 -4.89 7.66
C VAL A 123 -1.98 -5.02 8.55
N GLY A 124 -2.11 -5.45 9.81
CA GLY A 124 -0.98 -5.76 10.70
C GLY A 124 -0.02 -6.80 10.12
N LEU A 125 -0.54 -7.83 9.45
CA LEU A 125 0.28 -8.88 8.82
C LEU A 125 1.03 -8.41 7.57
N THR A 126 0.76 -7.22 7.05
CA THR A 126 1.55 -6.62 5.94
C THR A 126 2.98 -6.27 6.36
N LEU A 127 3.26 -6.26 7.68
CA LEU A 127 4.58 -6.02 8.27
C LEU A 127 5.24 -7.30 8.83
N HIS A 128 4.68 -8.47 8.58
CA HIS A 128 5.19 -9.73 9.12
C HIS A 128 6.64 -10.04 8.67
N ALA A 129 7.44 -10.70 9.51
CA ALA A 129 8.84 -11.01 9.16
C ALA A 129 8.95 -11.90 7.90
N SER A 130 8.08 -12.89 7.77
CA SER A 130 8.03 -13.78 6.60
C SER A 130 7.47 -13.09 5.34
N PRO A 131 8.21 -13.08 4.22
CA PRO A 131 7.76 -12.47 2.97
C PRO A 131 6.51 -13.15 2.38
N LYS A 132 6.36 -14.46 2.59
CA LYS A 132 5.19 -15.23 2.10
C LYS A 132 3.89 -14.82 2.77
N VAL A 133 3.96 -14.39 4.03
CA VAL A 133 2.82 -13.86 4.81
C VAL A 133 2.55 -12.43 4.37
N ARG A 134 3.58 -11.56 4.34
CA ARG A 134 3.40 -10.15 3.93
C ARG A 134 2.78 -10.01 2.56
N GLN A 135 3.32 -10.68 1.54
CA GLN A 135 2.81 -10.57 0.18
C GLN A 135 1.36 -11.03 0.09
N ARG A 136 0.99 -12.10 0.81
CA ARG A 136 -0.40 -12.56 0.86
C ARG A 136 -1.30 -11.56 1.58
N ALA A 137 -0.84 -10.99 2.70
CA ALA A 137 -1.59 -9.99 3.45
C ALA A 137 -1.82 -8.73 2.61
N GLN A 138 -0.79 -8.25 1.90
CA GLN A 138 -0.89 -7.11 0.99
C GLN A 138 -1.88 -7.39 -0.15
N SER A 139 -1.81 -8.56 -0.81
CA SER A 139 -2.79 -8.95 -1.84
C SER A 139 -4.22 -8.98 -1.29
N VAL A 140 -4.43 -9.58 -0.11
CA VAL A 140 -5.75 -9.62 0.53
C VAL A 140 -6.25 -8.21 0.86
N CYS A 141 -5.40 -7.33 1.40
CA CYS A 141 -5.80 -5.96 1.71
C CYS A 141 -6.19 -5.19 0.44
N VAL A 142 -5.41 -5.32 -0.63
CA VAL A 142 -5.70 -4.68 -1.93
C VAL A 142 -7.00 -5.25 -2.55
N GLU A 143 -7.21 -6.56 -2.52
CA GLU A 143 -8.45 -7.20 -2.99
C GLU A 143 -9.69 -6.72 -2.22
N LEU A 144 -9.59 -6.64 -0.89
CA LEU A 144 -10.67 -6.13 -0.04
C LEU A 144 -10.97 -4.65 -0.32
N LEU A 145 -9.94 -3.84 -0.57
CA LEU A 145 -10.11 -2.44 -0.93
C LEU A 145 -10.81 -2.29 -2.28
N LYS A 146 -10.44 -3.10 -3.29
CA LYS A 146 -11.11 -3.13 -4.59
C LYS A 146 -12.61 -3.41 -4.44
N GLU A 147 -12.98 -4.41 -3.64
CA GLU A 147 -14.39 -4.74 -3.42
C GLU A 147 -15.13 -3.62 -2.67
N SER A 148 -14.46 -2.94 -1.74
CA SER A 148 -15.02 -1.81 -0.98
C SER A 148 -15.01 -0.47 -1.72
N ALA A 149 -14.32 -0.36 -2.86
CA ALA A 149 -14.12 0.90 -3.56
C ALA A 149 -15.43 1.51 -4.09
N HIS A 150 -16.47 0.70 -4.27
CA HIS A 150 -17.79 1.16 -4.72
C HIS A 150 -18.75 1.49 -3.57
N ALA A 151 -18.35 1.30 -2.31
CA ALA A 151 -19.25 1.35 -1.15
C ALA A 151 -18.60 2.04 0.05
N GLU A 152 -18.87 3.35 0.22
CA GLU A 152 -18.49 4.21 1.37
C GLU A 152 -17.01 4.13 1.85
N HIS A 153 -16.15 3.41 1.14
CA HIS A 153 -14.73 3.18 1.42
C HIS A 153 -14.39 2.86 2.88
N VAL A 154 -15.21 2.06 3.57
CA VAL A 154 -15.07 1.76 5.01
C VAL A 154 -13.67 1.31 5.42
N LEU A 155 -13.00 0.52 4.56
CA LEU A 155 -11.70 -0.08 4.85
C LEU A 155 -10.53 0.89 4.58
N ALA A 156 -10.70 1.84 3.68
CA ALA A 156 -9.64 2.77 3.28
C ALA A 156 -9.14 3.64 4.46
N PRO A 157 -9.99 4.26 5.31
CA PRO A 157 -9.55 4.98 6.48
C PRO A 157 -8.74 4.12 7.46
N VAL A 158 -9.10 2.85 7.62
CA VAL A 158 -8.39 1.93 8.53
C VAL A 158 -6.97 1.69 8.05
N MET A 159 -6.79 1.44 6.75
CA MET A 159 -5.46 1.27 6.17
C MET A 159 -4.64 2.57 6.21
N VAL A 160 -5.24 3.71 5.82
CA VAL A 160 -4.50 4.99 5.82
C VAL A 160 -4.06 5.39 7.21
N ARG A 161 -4.91 5.26 8.24
CA ARG A 161 -4.50 5.50 9.64
C ARG A 161 -3.37 4.58 10.10
N PHE A 162 -3.39 3.32 9.65
CA PHE A 162 -2.29 2.39 9.95
C PHE A 162 -0.99 2.81 9.25
N LEU A 163 -1.08 3.22 7.98
CA LEU A 163 0.06 3.73 7.22
C LEU A 163 0.65 4.98 7.88
N GLU A 164 -0.17 5.98 8.18
CA GLU A 164 0.26 7.21 8.86
C GLU A 164 1.00 6.92 10.16
N ALA A 165 0.41 6.10 11.03
CA ALA A 165 0.99 5.78 12.34
C ALA A 165 2.32 5.01 12.23
N LYS A 166 2.47 4.14 11.22
CA LYS A 166 3.70 3.34 11.04
C LYS A 166 4.78 4.09 10.28
N LEU A 167 4.41 4.94 9.31
CA LEU A 167 5.34 5.79 8.59
C LEU A 167 5.87 6.93 9.47
N SER A 168 5.04 7.52 10.34
CA SER A 168 5.50 8.53 11.30
C SER A 168 6.45 7.97 12.37
N ALA A 169 6.37 6.66 12.64
CA ALA A 169 7.26 5.94 13.55
C ALA A 169 8.53 5.41 12.86
N ALA A 170 8.69 5.62 11.55
CA ALA A 170 9.86 5.17 10.81
C ALA A 170 11.13 5.86 11.34
N SER A 171 12.21 5.10 11.45
CA SER A 171 13.49 5.62 11.93
C SER A 171 14.63 5.13 11.06
N LEU A 172 15.78 5.82 11.08
CA LEU A 172 16.97 5.40 10.34
C LEU A 172 17.48 4.01 10.78
N LYS A 173 17.23 3.61 12.03
CA LYS A 173 17.63 2.30 12.57
C LYS A 173 16.71 1.16 12.11
N ASP A 174 15.45 1.46 11.78
CA ASP A 174 14.47 0.48 11.35
C ASP A 174 13.62 1.04 10.20
N THR A 175 14.13 0.88 8.97
CA THR A 175 13.49 1.36 7.74
C THR A 175 12.69 0.29 7.01
N GLN A 176 12.81 -0.98 7.40
CA GLN A 176 12.18 -2.11 6.71
C GLN A 176 10.64 -2.03 6.70
N PRO A 177 9.97 -1.73 7.83
CA PRO A 177 8.51 -1.58 7.83
C PRO A 177 8.04 -0.49 6.88
N ALA A 178 8.73 0.65 6.84
CA ALA A 178 8.39 1.74 5.93
C ALA A 178 8.49 1.32 4.46
N LEU A 179 9.54 0.58 4.07
CA LEU A 179 9.69 0.05 2.70
C LEU A 179 8.54 -0.89 2.31
N TYR A 180 8.10 -1.77 3.23
CA TYR A 180 6.97 -2.66 2.97
C TYR A 180 5.66 -1.90 2.77
N LEU A 181 5.45 -0.83 3.55
CA LEU A 181 4.27 0.03 3.43
C LEU A 181 4.29 0.88 2.16
N LEU A 182 5.45 1.34 1.70
CA LEU A 182 5.57 2.03 0.41
C LEU A 182 5.14 1.13 -0.75
N HIS A 183 5.52 -0.15 -0.73
CA HIS A 183 5.08 -1.12 -1.74
C HIS A 183 3.56 -1.35 -1.70
N LEU A 184 3.00 -1.52 -0.50
CA LEU A 184 1.56 -1.66 -0.31
C LEU A 184 0.81 -0.41 -0.82
N LEU A 185 1.28 0.78 -0.47
CA LEU A 185 0.66 2.03 -0.88
C LEU A 185 0.71 2.23 -2.39
N LYS A 186 1.77 1.79 -3.08
CA LYS A 186 1.84 1.80 -4.56
C LYS A 186 0.70 1.02 -5.20
N GLN A 187 0.30 -0.11 -4.61
CA GLN A 187 -0.79 -0.96 -5.12
C GLN A 187 -2.17 -0.45 -4.69
N ALA A 188 -2.25 0.15 -3.51
CA ALA A 188 -3.47 0.65 -2.92
C ALA A 188 -3.88 2.03 -3.42
N SER A 189 -2.94 2.90 -3.83
CA SER A 189 -3.21 4.28 -4.22
C SER A 189 -4.35 4.47 -5.22
N PRO A 190 -4.51 3.68 -6.31
CA PRO A 190 -5.62 3.86 -7.23
C PRO A 190 -6.99 3.48 -6.65
N LEU A 191 -7.03 2.84 -5.48
CA LEU A 191 -8.25 2.36 -4.81
C LEU A 191 -8.69 3.29 -3.68
N LEU A 192 -7.87 4.28 -3.34
CA LEU A 192 -8.13 5.20 -2.24
C LEU A 192 -8.93 6.42 -2.72
N PRO A 193 -9.91 6.89 -1.91
CA PRO A 193 -10.51 8.21 -2.10
C PRO A 193 -9.46 9.31 -2.10
N THR A 194 -9.72 10.38 -2.86
CA THR A 194 -8.83 11.55 -3.00
C THR A 194 -8.31 12.10 -1.67
N ALA A 195 -9.19 12.31 -0.69
CA ALA A 195 -8.79 12.84 0.62
C ALA A 195 -7.85 11.91 1.38
N LEU A 196 -8.09 10.60 1.32
CA LEU A 196 -7.29 9.59 2.01
C LEU A 196 -5.96 9.33 1.30
N CYS A 197 -5.95 9.39 -0.03
CA CYS A 197 -4.71 9.31 -0.79
C CYS A 197 -3.81 10.52 -0.51
N ALA A 198 -4.39 11.73 -0.43
CA ALA A 198 -3.65 12.94 -0.05
C ALA A 198 -3.02 12.81 1.35
N ALA A 199 -3.77 12.31 2.33
CA ALA A 199 -3.27 12.08 3.68
C ALA A 199 -2.09 11.08 3.71
N ALA A 200 -2.23 9.95 3.01
CA ALA A 200 -1.16 8.96 2.87
C ALA A 200 0.09 9.52 2.18
N THR A 201 -0.09 10.31 1.12
CA THR A 201 1.02 10.99 0.41
C THR A 201 1.75 11.97 1.31
N ASN A 202 1.03 12.74 2.14
CA ASN A 202 1.66 13.66 3.09
C ASN A 202 2.50 12.93 4.16
N ALA A 203 2.05 11.76 4.63
CA ALA A 203 2.85 10.94 5.54
C ALA A 203 4.14 10.42 4.89
N VAL A 204 4.06 10.06 3.61
CA VAL A 204 5.21 9.61 2.81
C VAL A 204 6.22 10.73 2.55
N LEU A 205 5.76 11.97 2.35
CA LEU A 205 6.62 13.13 2.08
C LEU A 205 7.63 13.44 3.19
N GLN A 206 7.42 12.93 4.41
CA GLN A 206 8.34 13.11 5.54
C GLN A 206 9.46 12.05 5.58
N LEU A 207 9.36 10.98 4.79
CA LEU A 207 10.35 9.90 4.82
C LEU A 207 11.71 10.27 4.23
N PRO A 208 11.80 11.07 3.14
CA PRO A 208 13.09 11.47 2.59
C PRO A 208 13.98 12.21 3.61
N SER A 209 13.41 13.01 4.52
CA SER A 209 14.21 13.72 5.55
C SER A 209 14.93 12.80 6.54
N LEU A 210 14.63 11.50 6.55
CA LEU A 210 15.38 10.52 7.34
C LEU A 210 16.78 10.24 6.75
N GLY A 211 17.04 10.57 5.49
CA GLY A 211 18.36 10.42 4.86
C GLY A 211 18.76 8.99 4.48
N HIS A 212 17.86 8.01 4.61
CA HIS A 212 18.14 6.63 4.17
C HIS A 212 17.97 6.51 2.64
N PRO A 213 19.01 6.07 1.89
CA PRO A 213 19.04 6.19 0.42
C PRO A 213 17.97 5.33 -0.28
N LEU A 214 17.78 4.08 0.15
CA LEU A 214 16.76 3.20 -0.44
C LEU A 214 15.34 3.69 -0.12
N LEU A 215 15.14 4.19 1.10
CA LEU A 215 13.82 4.69 1.53
C LEU A 215 13.43 5.94 0.75
N THR A 216 14.40 6.84 0.59
CA THR A 216 14.26 8.05 -0.23
C THR A 216 13.94 7.69 -1.66
N ARG A 217 14.71 6.80 -2.29
CA ARG A 217 14.47 6.36 -3.67
C ARG A 217 13.08 5.75 -3.84
N SER A 218 12.70 4.78 -3.00
CA SER A 218 11.37 4.14 -3.08
C SER A 218 10.23 5.12 -2.84
N THR A 219 10.45 6.11 -1.97
CA THR A 219 9.48 7.21 -1.76
C THR A 219 9.30 8.03 -3.03
N LEU A 220 10.39 8.47 -3.65
CA LEU A 220 10.34 9.28 -4.88
C LEU A 220 9.72 8.52 -6.06
N GLU A 221 10.05 7.22 -6.20
CA GLU A 221 9.41 6.34 -7.19
C GLU A 221 7.91 6.19 -6.96
N LEU A 222 7.47 6.09 -5.70
CA LEU A 222 6.06 6.05 -5.34
C LEU A 222 5.35 7.38 -5.66
N LEU A 223 5.93 8.51 -5.26
CA LEU A 223 5.37 9.84 -5.50
C LEU A 223 5.23 10.12 -7.01
N THR A 224 6.23 9.73 -7.79
CA THR A 224 6.16 9.78 -9.26
C THR A 224 4.99 8.93 -9.76
N ALA A 225 4.89 7.66 -9.35
CA ALA A 225 3.83 6.76 -9.82
C ALA A 225 2.40 7.21 -9.46
N ILE A 226 2.21 7.81 -8.27
CA ILE A 226 0.90 8.35 -7.85
C ILE A 226 0.55 9.61 -8.65
N SER A 227 1.55 10.44 -8.94
CA SER A 227 1.36 11.70 -9.68
C SER A 227 1.10 11.43 -11.17
N SER A 228 1.93 10.59 -11.82
CA SER A 228 1.81 10.26 -13.25
C SER A 228 0.59 9.42 -13.64
N SER A 229 -0.26 9.02 -12.68
CA SER A 229 -1.47 8.25 -13.00
C SER A 229 -2.50 9.14 -13.69
N ARG A 230 -3.06 8.68 -14.82
CA ARG A 230 -4.06 9.42 -15.62
C ARG A 230 -5.26 9.91 -14.80
N ASP A 231 -5.71 9.08 -13.87
CA ASP A 231 -6.77 9.40 -12.92
C ASP A 231 -6.17 9.67 -11.54
N SER A 232 -5.12 10.51 -11.48
CA SER A 232 -4.41 10.76 -10.22
C SER A 232 -5.41 11.20 -9.14
N PRO A 233 -5.50 10.45 -8.02
CA PRO A 233 -6.47 10.74 -6.96
C PRO A 233 -6.07 12.00 -6.17
N LEU A 234 -4.90 12.61 -6.41
CA LEU A 234 -4.41 13.74 -5.63
C LEU A 234 -5.10 15.07 -5.98
N PRO A 235 -5.48 15.88 -4.98
CA PRO A 235 -6.02 17.21 -5.21
C PRO A 235 -4.89 18.20 -5.58
N SER A 236 -5.24 19.30 -6.27
CA SER A 236 -4.28 20.33 -6.71
C SER A 236 -3.44 20.89 -5.56
N ALA A 237 -4.05 21.11 -4.40
CA ALA A 237 -3.35 21.58 -3.20
C ALA A 237 -2.22 20.63 -2.75
N THR A 238 -2.47 19.31 -2.75
CA THR A 238 -1.45 18.31 -2.36
C THR A 238 -0.34 18.19 -3.39
N LEU A 239 -0.66 18.29 -4.69
CA LEU A 239 0.34 18.33 -5.75
C LEU A 239 1.25 19.56 -5.61
N GLY A 240 0.67 20.73 -5.32
CA GLY A 240 1.44 21.95 -5.03
C GLY A 240 2.36 21.80 -3.82
N SER A 241 1.86 21.27 -2.70
CA SER A 241 2.68 21.05 -1.49
C SER A 241 3.78 20.02 -1.70
N LEU A 242 3.53 19.00 -2.53
CA LEU A 242 4.52 17.99 -2.91
C LEU A 242 5.67 18.65 -3.69
N ILE A 243 5.36 19.44 -4.71
CA ILE A 243 6.36 20.19 -5.49
C ILE A 243 7.19 21.09 -4.57
N ASP A 244 6.52 21.88 -3.71
CA ASP A 244 7.21 22.81 -2.79
C ASP A 244 8.14 22.05 -1.82
N SER A 245 7.72 20.89 -1.34
CA SER A 245 8.51 20.06 -0.42
C SER A 245 9.71 19.43 -1.10
N LEU A 246 9.52 18.88 -2.31
CA LEU A 246 10.59 18.24 -3.08
C LEU A 246 11.63 19.25 -3.60
N LEU A 247 11.21 20.46 -3.98
CA LEU A 247 12.13 21.53 -4.38
C LEU A 247 12.99 22.03 -3.20
N LYS A 248 12.45 22.01 -1.98
CA LYS A 248 13.19 22.32 -0.75
C LYS A 248 14.11 21.18 -0.30
N TYR A 249 13.77 19.94 -0.64
CA TYR A 249 14.50 18.73 -0.26
C TYR A 249 15.86 18.56 -0.96
N ALA A 250 16.38 19.58 -1.66
CA ALA A 250 17.68 19.54 -2.34
C ALA A 250 18.74 18.83 -1.47
N PRO A 251 19.23 17.64 -1.88
CA PRO A 251 20.03 16.79 -1.01
C PRO A 251 21.31 17.52 -0.62
N VAL A 252 21.45 17.79 0.69
CA VAL A 252 22.67 18.38 1.25
C VAL A 252 23.80 17.38 0.99
N PRO A 253 24.85 17.75 0.23
CA PRO A 253 26.01 16.88 0.09
C PRO A 253 26.63 16.71 1.47
N ALA A 254 26.81 15.47 1.91
CA ALA A 254 27.60 15.20 3.11
C ALA A 254 28.97 15.85 2.93
N GLU A 255 29.33 16.76 3.84
CA GLU A 255 30.56 17.55 3.75
C GLU A 255 31.77 16.60 3.57
N GLY A 256 32.49 16.76 2.45
CA GLY A 256 33.78 16.11 2.23
C GLY A 256 33.85 14.94 1.23
N SER A 257 32.79 14.55 0.53
CA SER A 257 32.91 13.56 -0.57
C SER A 257 32.60 14.15 -1.94
N ALA A 258 33.47 13.85 -2.92
CA ALA A 258 33.15 13.99 -4.34
C ALA A 258 31.80 13.30 -4.60
N HIS A 259 30.86 14.01 -5.23
CA HIS A 259 29.46 13.62 -5.41
C HIS A 259 29.27 12.09 -5.61
N PRO A 260 28.76 11.36 -4.60
CA PRO A 260 28.50 9.94 -4.78
C PRO A 260 27.36 9.75 -5.80
N PRO A 261 27.38 8.69 -6.63
CA PRO A 261 26.32 8.42 -7.63
C PRO A 261 24.92 8.29 -7.00
N ALA A 262 24.85 7.95 -5.71
CA ALA A 262 23.60 7.85 -4.96
C ALA A 262 22.87 9.20 -4.77
N THR A 263 23.59 10.31 -4.58
CA THR A 263 22.96 11.63 -4.41
C THR A 263 22.41 12.16 -5.72
N ALA A 264 23.10 11.90 -6.83
CA ALA A 264 22.64 12.27 -8.18
C ALA A 264 21.36 11.51 -8.57
N SER A 265 21.28 10.21 -8.26
CA SER A 265 20.08 9.40 -8.50
C SER A 265 18.87 9.88 -7.67
N ILE A 266 19.10 10.31 -6.42
CA ILE A 266 18.05 10.84 -5.55
C ILE A 266 17.56 12.21 -6.04
N GLU A 267 18.48 13.11 -6.41
CA GLU A 267 18.14 14.40 -7.00
C GLU A 267 17.31 14.23 -8.29
N ALA A 268 17.72 13.29 -9.16
CA ALA A 268 16.99 12.96 -10.37
C ALA A 268 15.59 12.41 -10.09
N GLY A 269 15.45 11.53 -9.09
CA GLY A 269 14.15 11.02 -8.65
C GLY A 269 13.23 12.13 -8.13
N ALA A 270 13.77 13.10 -7.39
CA ALA A 270 13.00 14.23 -6.87
C ALA A 270 12.52 15.15 -7.99
N LEU A 271 13.39 15.44 -8.97
CA LEU A 271 13.02 16.22 -10.14
C LEU A 271 11.96 15.53 -11.00
N ARG A 272 12.05 14.21 -11.19
CA ARG A 272 11.04 13.43 -11.91
C ARG A 272 9.69 13.45 -11.19
N ALA A 273 9.68 13.29 -9.88
CA ALA A 273 8.47 13.41 -9.08
C ALA A 273 7.86 14.82 -9.16
N CYS A 274 8.68 15.88 -9.14
CA CYS A 274 8.22 17.26 -9.37
C CYS A 274 7.61 17.44 -10.77
N ALA A 275 8.27 16.92 -11.81
CA ALA A 275 7.79 17.01 -13.18
C ALA A 275 6.45 16.29 -13.36
N ALA A 276 6.35 15.05 -12.86
CA ALA A 276 5.12 14.27 -12.86
C ALA A 276 3.98 14.95 -12.08
N ALA A 277 4.27 15.57 -10.93
CA ALA A 277 3.27 16.30 -10.19
C ALA A 277 2.84 17.60 -10.89
N ALA A 278 3.77 18.26 -11.58
CA ALA A 278 3.48 19.48 -12.33
C ALA A 278 2.59 19.20 -13.55
N THR A 279 2.84 18.12 -14.31
CA THR A 279 1.98 17.76 -15.45
C THR A 279 0.53 17.52 -15.01
N THR A 280 0.32 16.76 -13.94
CA THR A 280 -1.00 16.55 -13.35
C THR A 280 -1.60 17.83 -12.75
N LEU A 281 -0.77 18.71 -12.19
CA LEU A 281 -1.24 19.97 -11.64
C LEU A 281 -1.72 20.93 -12.73
N VAL A 282 -1.05 20.99 -13.89
CA VAL A 282 -1.50 21.80 -15.03
C VAL A 282 -2.91 21.40 -15.46
N GLU A 283 -3.23 20.11 -15.49
CA GLU A 283 -4.56 19.62 -15.86
C GLU A 283 -5.65 20.04 -14.85
N LYS A 284 -5.29 20.22 -13.57
CA LYS A 284 -6.26 20.50 -12.48
C LYS A 284 -6.34 21.97 -12.08
N ASP A 285 -5.21 22.67 -12.07
CA ASP A 285 -5.06 24.06 -11.63
C ASP A 285 -3.79 24.69 -12.26
N VAL A 286 -4.00 25.27 -13.45
CA VAL A 286 -2.95 25.95 -14.22
C VAL A 286 -2.30 27.08 -13.43
N GLY A 287 -3.09 27.84 -12.65
CA GLY A 287 -2.60 28.99 -11.88
C GLY A 287 -1.63 28.56 -10.80
N ALA A 288 -1.96 27.52 -10.03
CA ALA A 288 -1.07 26.97 -9.01
C ALA A 288 0.22 26.38 -9.58
N CYS A 289 0.18 25.83 -10.80
CA CYS A 289 1.38 25.36 -11.50
C CYS A 289 2.26 26.53 -11.97
N HIS A 290 1.65 27.56 -12.56
CA HIS A 290 2.37 28.73 -13.09
C HIS A 290 3.23 29.41 -12.01
N MET A 291 2.70 29.53 -10.80
CA MET A 291 3.43 30.10 -9.65
C MET A 291 4.68 29.31 -9.26
N ARG A 292 4.74 28.01 -9.56
CA ARG A 292 5.85 27.11 -9.20
C ARG A 292 6.81 26.86 -10.36
N LEU A 293 6.38 27.15 -11.58
CA LEU A 293 7.13 26.88 -12.81
C LEU A 293 8.56 27.46 -12.80
N PRO A 294 8.80 28.73 -12.38
CA PRO A 294 10.16 29.28 -12.37
C PRO A 294 11.11 28.46 -11.48
N GLN A 295 10.62 27.99 -10.34
CA GLN A 295 11.42 27.19 -9.40
C GLN A 295 11.70 25.80 -9.97
N ILE A 296 10.70 25.17 -10.58
CA ILE A 296 10.85 23.86 -11.26
C ILE A 296 11.87 23.97 -12.40
N CYS A 297 11.73 24.94 -13.30
CA CYS A 297 12.66 25.15 -14.41
C CYS A 297 14.09 25.41 -13.91
N SER A 298 14.25 26.23 -12.85
CA SER A 298 15.57 26.47 -12.26
C SER A 298 16.21 25.20 -11.69
N ALA A 299 15.40 24.30 -11.12
CA ALA A 299 15.87 23.05 -10.54
C ALA A 299 16.22 22.03 -11.62
N LEU A 300 15.39 21.92 -12.67
CA LEU A 300 15.64 21.07 -13.84
C LEU A 300 16.91 21.49 -14.58
N LEU A 301 17.07 22.78 -14.88
CA LEU A 301 18.26 23.31 -15.54
C LEU A 301 19.54 23.05 -14.72
N ARG A 302 19.48 23.23 -13.40
CA ARG A 302 20.59 22.89 -12.50
C ARG A 302 20.92 21.40 -12.53
N GLY A 303 19.91 20.54 -12.51
CA GLY A 303 20.08 19.08 -12.59
C GLY A 303 20.73 18.65 -13.90
N LEU A 304 20.21 19.12 -15.04
CA LEU A 304 20.77 18.84 -16.37
C LEU A 304 22.21 19.32 -16.52
N TRP A 305 22.50 20.53 -16.03
CA TRP A 305 23.85 21.08 -16.08
C TRP A 305 24.85 20.24 -15.27
N ARG A 306 24.45 19.77 -14.07
CA ARG A 306 25.28 18.86 -13.25
C ARG A 306 25.52 17.51 -13.94
N GLN A 307 24.51 16.96 -14.62
CA GLN A 307 24.67 15.73 -15.39
C GLN A 307 25.64 15.89 -16.55
N GLN A 308 25.54 16.98 -17.30
CA GLN A 308 26.42 17.24 -18.44
C GLN A 308 27.90 17.37 -18.01
N ILE A 309 28.15 17.97 -16.84
CA ILE A 309 29.50 18.02 -16.25
C ILE A 309 29.97 16.62 -15.84
N SER A 310 29.08 15.78 -15.30
CA SER A 310 29.42 14.43 -14.83
C SER A 310 29.65 13.44 -15.98
N SER A 311 28.89 13.55 -17.08
CA SER A 311 29.02 12.68 -18.25
C SER A 311 30.32 12.88 -19.04
N SER A 312 31.03 14.00 -18.81
CA SER A 312 32.36 14.23 -19.39
C SER A 312 33.48 13.46 -18.68
N GLY A 313 33.19 12.73 -17.58
CA GLY A 313 34.19 12.08 -16.72
C GLY A 313 34.10 10.55 -16.58
N GLY A 314 33.11 9.86 -17.18
CA GLY A 314 33.03 8.41 -17.13
C GLY A 314 31.60 7.86 -17.09
N SER A 315 31.40 6.77 -17.83
CA SER A 315 30.15 6.06 -18.12
C SER A 315 29.25 5.80 -16.90
N GLY A 316 28.14 6.53 -16.80
CA GLY A 316 27.03 6.27 -15.90
C GLY A 316 25.78 6.98 -16.42
N GLU A 317 24.98 6.27 -17.20
CA GLU A 317 23.72 6.73 -17.79
C GLU A 317 22.70 7.00 -16.66
N LEU A 318 22.59 8.25 -16.23
CA LEU A 318 21.50 8.73 -15.40
C LEU A 318 20.53 9.47 -16.33
N ASP A 319 19.54 8.78 -16.88
CA ASP A 319 18.46 9.48 -17.60
C ASP A 319 17.62 10.25 -16.58
N LEU A 320 17.88 11.56 -16.43
CA LEU A 320 17.17 12.46 -15.52
C LEU A 320 15.68 12.50 -15.85
N LEU A 321 15.34 12.40 -17.14
CA LEU A 321 14.00 12.49 -17.69
C LEU A 321 13.91 11.54 -18.89
N SER A 322 12.79 10.85 -19.05
CA SER A 322 12.47 10.25 -20.35
C SER A 322 12.48 11.36 -21.41
N GLN A 323 12.95 11.08 -22.63
CA GLN A 323 12.95 12.03 -23.75
C GLN A 323 11.57 12.68 -23.99
N ASP A 324 10.48 12.09 -23.49
CA ASP A 324 9.10 12.58 -23.63
C ASP A 324 8.62 13.54 -22.52
N GLU A 325 9.23 13.57 -21.33
CA GLU A 325 8.68 14.32 -20.17
C GLU A 325 8.98 15.83 -20.24
N LEU A 326 10.17 16.19 -20.73
CA LEU A 326 10.63 17.58 -20.86
C LEU A 326 9.87 18.36 -21.95
N PRO A 327 9.67 17.79 -23.16
CA PRO A 327 8.86 18.41 -24.19
C PRO A 327 7.41 18.58 -23.75
N GLN A 328 6.81 17.62 -23.04
CA GLN A 328 5.43 17.74 -22.56
C GLN A 328 5.25 18.85 -21.54
N LEU A 329 6.19 19.02 -20.61
CA LEU A 329 6.16 20.09 -19.61
C LEU A 329 6.38 21.46 -20.26
N LEU A 330 7.28 21.54 -21.25
CA LEU A 330 7.50 22.75 -22.05
C LEU A 330 6.32 23.06 -22.98
N LEU A 331 5.67 22.07 -23.60
CA LEU A 331 4.47 22.24 -24.44
C LEU A 331 3.29 22.73 -23.59
N ALA A 332 3.07 22.10 -22.44
CA ALA A 332 2.00 22.47 -21.51
C ALA A 332 2.14 23.91 -21.02
N CYS A 333 3.38 24.39 -20.87
CA CYS A 333 3.67 25.78 -20.49
C CYS A 333 3.66 26.76 -21.68
N ALA A 334 4.08 26.32 -22.87
CA ALA A 334 4.14 27.16 -24.07
C ALA A 334 2.78 27.38 -24.74
N CYS A 335 1.81 26.48 -24.54
CA CYS A 335 0.48 26.58 -25.14
C CYS A 335 -0.50 27.50 -24.38
N TYR A 336 -0.10 28.15 -23.28
CA TYR A 336 -0.96 29.14 -22.62
C TYR A 336 -0.61 30.55 -23.09
N PRO A 337 -1.55 31.32 -23.66
CA PRO A 337 -1.31 32.73 -23.93
C PRO A 337 -1.07 33.41 -22.59
N MET A 338 0.01 34.19 -22.49
CA MET A 338 0.19 35.13 -21.39
C MET A 338 -1.07 35.99 -21.32
N ALA A 339 -1.98 35.68 -20.39
CA ALA A 339 -3.08 36.57 -20.09
C ALA A 339 -2.43 37.88 -19.64
N PRO A 340 -2.69 39.01 -20.32
CA PRO A 340 -2.09 40.27 -19.94
C PRO A 340 -2.48 40.60 -18.48
N PRO A 341 -1.63 41.32 -17.74
CA PRO A 341 -1.99 41.74 -16.40
C PRO A 341 -3.31 42.50 -16.49
N ILE A 342 -4.25 42.14 -15.61
CA ILE A 342 -5.49 42.88 -15.41
C ILE A 342 -5.07 44.34 -15.18
N ALA A 343 -5.28 45.18 -16.19
CA ALA A 343 -5.22 46.62 -16.05
C ALA A 343 -6.32 46.97 -15.06
N GLY A 344 -5.94 47.26 -13.82
CA GLY A 344 -6.82 47.92 -12.87
C GLY A 344 -7.11 49.30 -13.41
N ASP A 345 -8.34 49.51 -13.85
CA ASP A 345 -8.89 50.84 -14.11
C ASP A 345 -8.83 51.68 -12.83
N ILE A 346 -8.41 52.92 -13.04
CA ILE A 346 -8.41 54.07 -12.12
C ILE A 346 -9.85 54.53 -11.88
#